data_AF-A0A418ZTS9-F1
#
_entry.id   AF-A0A418ZTS9-F1
#
_cell.length_a   1.000
_cell.length_b   1.000
_cell.length_c   1.000
_cell.angle_alpha   90.00
_cell.angle_beta   90.00
_cell.angle_gamma   90.00
#
_symmetry.space_group_name_H-M   'P 1'
#
loop_
_entity.id
_entity.type
_entity.pdbx_description
1 polymer ?
#
loop_
_entity_poly.entity_id
_entity_poly.type
_entity_poly.pdbx_seq_one_letter_code
_entity_poly.pdbx_strand_id
1 'polypeptide(L)'
;MIGFSAMACAPDYGALTALLHIKPNTATILDADLFEFYSRIFGVAARNATATAGTVLDLIYQEADACLAEAAGVNFENKIVLPIATRLRAEQYMIRRINDPEAIGAIRGMQTTALLRCFKERFPEDDATAVMDRVVLMTPENIHLNSFMYEPILDMSDEHLRRIYEQVTAL
;
A
#
# COMPACT_ATOMS: atom_id res chain seq x y z
N MET A 1 20.28 -19.81 3.37
CA MET A 1 19.81 -18.92 4.45
C MET A 1 20.30 -17.52 4.11
N ILE A 2 19.51 -16.76 3.34
CA ILE A 2 19.86 -15.37 3.03
C ILE A 2 19.59 -14.58 4.31
N GLY A 3 20.65 -14.11 4.96
CA GLY A 3 20.54 -13.39 6.21
C GLY A 3 19.84 -12.05 5.99
N PHE A 4 18.75 -11.81 6.73
CA PHE A 4 18.03 -10.53 6.77
C PHE A 4 18.92 -9.32 7.10
N SER A 5 20.15 -9.51 7.61
CA SER A 5 21.06 -8.42 7.99
C SER A 5 21.65 -7.65 6.80
N ALA A 6 21.68 -8.22 5.59
CA ALA A 6 22.19 -7.51 4.41
C ALA A 6 21.18 -6.49 3.83
N MET A 7 19.88 -6.64 4.13
CA MET A 7 18.82 -5.82 3.56
C MET A 7 18.57 -4.51 4.32
N ALA A 8 18.95 -4.45 5.60
CA ALA A 8 18.65 -3.34 6.51
C ALA A 8 19.45 -2.03 6.23
N CYS A 9 20.46 -2.06 5.36
CA CYS A 9 21.25 -0.87 4.96
C CYS A 9 21.19 -0.57 3.45
N ALA A 10 20.36 -1.29 2.68
CA ALA A 10 20.29 -1.12 1.23
C ALA A 10 19.33 0.03 0.84
N PRO A 11 19.70 0.91 -0.12
CA PRO A 11 18.79 1.88 -0.74
C PRO A 11 17.48 1.24 -1.22
N ASP A 12 17.56 -0.03 -1.62
CA ASP A 12 16.45 -0.86 -2.07
C ASP A 12 15.38 -1.07 -0.97
N TYR A 13 15.77 -1.19 0.30
CA TYR A 13 14.82 -1.32 1.40
C TYR A 13 13.96 -0.05 1.56
N GLY A 14 14.59 1.12 1.42
CA GLY A 14 13.87 2.40 1.44
C GLY A 14 12.92 2.55 0.26
N ALA A 15 13.35 2.17 -0.95
CA ALA A 15 12.53 2.20 -2.15
C ALA A 15 11.33 1.25 -2.05
N LEU A 16 11.54 0.00 -1.62
CA LEU A 16 10.49 -1.00 -1.49
C LEU A 16 9.48 -0.64 -0.39
N THR A 17 9.93 -0.11 0.74
CA THR A 17 9.02 0.34 1.80
C THR A 17 8.28 1.62 1.43
N ALA A 18 8.82 2.46 0.53
CA ALA A 18 8.11 3.59 -0.05
C ALA A 18 6.95 3.17 -0.98
N LEU A 19 6.82 1.90 -1.36
CA LEU A 19 5.66 1.37 -2.08
C LEU A 19 4.48 1.02 -1.16
N LEU A 20 4.65 1.07 0.16
CA LEU A 20 3.59 0.83 1.13
C LEU A 20 2.84 2.10 1.57
N HIS A 21 3.37 3.27 1.19
CA HIS A 21 2.86 4.60 1.54
C HIS A 21 3.08 5.58 0.38
N ILE A 22 2.26 6.60 0.25
CA ILE A 22 2.46 7.68 -0.72
C ILE A 22 3.53 8.64 -0.20
N LYS A 23 4.69 8.60 -0.85
CA LYS A 23 5.85 9.48 -0.65
C LYS A 23 6.14 10.25 -1.94
N PRO A 24 6.97 11.32 -1.90
CA PRO A 24 7.29 12.12 -3.08
C PRO A 24 7.82 11.32 -4.28
N ASN A 25 8.52 10.20 -4.04
CA ASN A 25 9.08 9.34 -5.08
C ASN A 25 8.23 8.09 -5.39
N THR A 26 7.13 7.81 -4.67
CA THR A 26 6.36 6.58 -4.87
C THR A 26 5.82 6.46 -6.29
N ALA A 27 5.37 7.58 -6.88
CA ALA A 27 4.85 7.62 -8.25
C ALA A 27 5.95 7.58 -9.33
N THR A 28 7.23 7.55 -8.97
CA THR A 28 8.34 7.53 -9.95
C THR A 28 9.07 6.19 -9.99
N ILE A 29 8.72 5.24 -9.12
CA ILE A 29 9.33 3.91 -9.10
C ILE A 29 8.77 3.13 -10.28
N LEU A 30 9.62 2.78 -11.23
CA LEU A 30 9.24 2.06 -12.44
C LEU A 30 9.11 0.56 -12.15
N ASP A 31 8.26 -0.10 -12.92
CA ASP A 31 8.15 -1.56 -12.88
C ASP A 31 9.51 -2.22 -13.09
N ALA A 32 10.31 -1.72 -14.04
CA ALA A 32 11.69 -2.16 -14.28
C ALA A 32 12.60 -2.06 -13.04
N ASP A 33 12.44 -1.04 -12.20
CA ASP A 33 13.24 -0.89 -10.97
C ASP A 33 12.96 -2.03 -9.99
N LEU A 34 11.71 -2.54 -9.96
CA LEU A 34 11.31 -3.67 -9.11
C LEU A 34 12.06 -4.96 -9.47
N PHE A 35 12.27 -5.20 -10.77
CA PHE A 35 13.06 -6.33 -11.26
C PHE A 35 14.51 -6.26 -10.80
N GLU A 36 15.10 -5.06 -10.80
CA GLU A 36 16.46 -4.85 -10.30
C GLU A 36 16.54 -5.07 -8.80
N PHE A 37 15.59 -4.53 -8.02
CA PHE A 37 15.53 -4.74 -6.57
C PHE A 37 15.45 -6.23 -6.23
N TYR A 38 14.56 -6.97 -6.89
CA TYR A 38 14.43 -8.41 -6.70
C TYR A 38 15.74 -9.14 -7.06
N SER A 39 16.34 -8.79 -8.19
CA SER A 39 17.58 -9.44 -8.65
C SER A 39 18.74 -9.21 -7.68
N ARG A 40 18.86 -7.99 -7.12
CA ARG A 40 19.87 -7.65 -6.12
C ARG A 40 19.64 -8.37 -4.78
N ILE A 41 18.39 -8.45 -4.32
CA ILE A 41 18.04 -9.05 -3.02
C ILE A 41 18.20 -10.57 -3.05
N PHE A 42 17.68 -11.23 -4.09
CA PHE A 42 17.61 -12.69 -4.14
C PHE A 42 18.76 -13.33 -4.92
N GLY A 43 19.60 -12.53 -5.58
CA GLY A 43 20.73 -13.02 -6.37
C GLY A 43 20.31 -13.85 -7.59
N VAL A 44 19.04 -13.73 -8.01
CA VAL A 44 18.46 -14.44 -9.15
C VAL A 44 17.67 -13.46 -10.00
N ALA A 45 17.82 -13.54 -11.32
CA ALA A 45 16.98 -12.78 -12.22
C ALA A 45 15.51 -13.16 -11.98
N ALA A 46 14.61 -12.18 -12.00
CA ALA A 46 13.18 -12.47 -11.93
C ALA A 46 12.81 -13.36 -13.11
N ARG A 47 12.40 -14.59 -12.82
CA ARG A 47 11.95 -15.54 -13.82
C ARG A 47 10.45 -15.34 -13.97
N ASN A 48 10.00 -15.09 -15.21
CA ASN A 48 8.59 -15.10 -15.65
C ASN A 48 7.80 -13.78 -15.59
N ALA A 49 8.44 -12.62 -15.55
CA ALA A 49 7.73 -11.34 -15.74
C ALA A 49 8.51 -10.43 -16.70
N THR A 50 7.80 -9.61 -17.47
CA THR A 50 8.38 -8.62 -18.38
C THR A 50 8.00 -7.26 -17.86
N ALA A 51 8.99 -6.40 -17.61
CA ALA A 51 8.74 -5.04 -17.17
C ALA A 51 7.87 -4.30 -18.19
N THR A 52 6.84 -3.63 -17.69
CA THR A 52 6.03 -2.68 -18.44
C THR A 52 6.73 -1.32 -18.46
N ALA A 53 6.22 -0.39 -19.28
CA ALA A 53 6.66 1.01 -19.25
C ALA A 53 5.98 1.82 -18.11
N GLY A 54 5.23 1.17 -17.23
CA GLY A 54 4.45 1.79 -16.17
C GLY A 54 5.22 1.94 -14.85
N THR A 55 4.55 2.56 -13.88
CA THR A 55 5.05 2.66 -12.50
C THR A 55 4.59 1.46 -11.68
N VAL A 56 5.31 1.11 -10.62
CA VAL A 56 4.89 0.06 -9.67
C VAL A 56 3.56 0.44 -9.01
N LEU A 57 3.31 1.74 -8.79
CA LEU A 57 2.05 2.22 -8.25
C LEU A 57 0.87 1.92 -9.18
N ASP A 58 1.04 2.14 -10.48
CA ASP A 58 0.03 1.79 -11.48
C ASP A 58 -0.18 0.28 -11.54
N LEU A 59 0.89 -0.51 -11.47
CA LEU A 59 0.81 -1.97 -11.43
C LEU A 59 0.01 -2.44 -10.20
N ILE A 60 0.27 -1.89 -9.01
CA ILE A 60 -0.49 -2.22 -7.80
C ILE A 60 -1.99 -1.96 -7.99
N TYR A 61 -2.36 -0.84 -8.63
CA TYR A 61 -3.76 -0.54 -8.91
C TYR A 61 -4.36 -1.44 -9.98
N GLN A 62 -3.62 -1.77 -11.04
CA GLN A 62 -4.07 -2.72 -12.05
C GLN A 62 -4.33 -4.10 -11.46
N GLU A 63 -3.44 -4.59 -10.60
CA GLU A 63 -3.61 -5.87 -9.92
C GLU A 63 -4.81 -5.81 -8.96
N ALA A 64 -4.99 -4.70 -8.21
CA ALA A 64 -6.15 -4.54 -7.33
C ALA A 64 -7.48 -4.49 -8.11
N ASP A 65 -7.51 -3.84 -9.27
CA ASP A 65 -8.67 -3.81 -10.15
C ASP A 65 -8.93 -5.20 -10.76
N ALA A 66 -7.87 -5.96 -11.09
CA ALA A 66 -7.98 -7.35 -11.53
C ALA A 66 -8.55 -8.25 -10.43
N CYS A 67 -8.14 -8.06 -9.16
CA CYS A 67 -8.71 -8.77 -8.03
C CYS A 67 -10.24 -8.63 -8.01
N LEU A 68 -10.79 -7.43 -8.28
CA LEU A 68 -12.24 -7.18 -8.31
C LEU A 68 -12.98 -7.99 -9.39
N ALA A 69 -12.34 -8.24 -10.54
CA ALA A 69 -12.93 -8.96 -11.66
C ALA A 69 -12.95 -10.49 -11.46
N GLU A 70 -12.11 -11.01 -10.58
CA GLU A 70 -12.09 -12.43 -10.24
C GLU A 70 -13.30 -12.85 -9.40
N ALA A 71 -13.70 -14.13 -9.53
CA ALA A 71 -14.73 -14.70 -8.66
C ALA A 71 -14.28 -14.63 -7.18
N ALA A 72 -15.18 -14.16 -6.32
CA ALA A 72 -14.93 -14.13 -4.88
C ALA A 72 -14.59 -15.54 -4.36
N GLY A 73 -13.50 -15.66 -3.62
CA GLY A 73 -12.97 -16.96 -3.20
C GLY A 73 -11.76 -16.82 -2.26
N VAL A 74 -11.11 -17.94 -1.95
CA VAL A 74 -9.87 -17.96 -1.15
C VAL A 74 -8.68 -17.64 -2.06
N ASN A 75 -8.63 -16.41 -2.57
CA ASN A 75 -7.46 -15.90 -3.28
C ASN A 75 -6.57 -15.18 -2.24
N PHE A 76 -5.43 -15.80 -1.90
CA PHE A 76 -4.55 -15.31 -0.85
C PHE A 76 -3.78 -14.06 -1.30
N GLU A 77 -3.48 -13.98 -2.59
CA GLU A 77 -2.81 -12.87 -3.24
C GLU A 77 -3.67 -11.60 -3.15
N ASN A 78 -4.99 -11.73 -3.36
CA ASN A 78 -5.94 -10.61 -3.22
C ASN A 78 -5.94 -10.03 -1.79
N LYS A 79 -5.71 -10.88 -0.77
CA LYS A 79 -5.59 -10.45 0.62
C LYS A 79 -4.31 -9.66 0.93
N ILE A 80 -3.37 -9.59 -0.01
CA ILE A 80 -2.16 -8.77 0.09
C ILE A 80 -2.31 -7.52 -0.79
N VAL A 81 -2.73 -7.70 -2.03
CA VAL A 81 -2.84 -6.62 -3.03
C VAL A 81 -3.87 -5.58 -2.61
N LEU A 82 -5.09 -6.02 -2.22
CA LEU A 82 -6.18 -5.10 -1.88
C LEU A 82 -5.82 -4.20 -0.69
N PRO A 83 -5.33 -4.69 0.47
CA PRO A 83 -4.94 -3.82 1.59
C PRO A 83 -3.89 -2.77 1.22
N ILE A 84 -2.90 -3.12 0.40
CA ILE A 84 -1.85 -2.20 -0.03
C ILE A 84 -2.47 -1.12 -0.92
N ALA A 85 -3.21 -1.51 -1.96
CA ALA A 85 -3.85 -0.59 -2.89
C ALA A 85 -4.86 0.34 -2.19
N THR A 86 -5.69 -0.20 -1.28
CA THR A 86 -6.66 0.57 -0.49
C THR A 86 -5.95 1.64 0.34
N ARG A 87 -4.87 1.30 1.05
CA ARG A 87 -4.10 2.27 1.84
C ARG A 87 -3.51 3.37 0.94
N LEU A 88 -2.89 2.99 -0.17
CA LEU A 88 -2.28 3.95 -1.10
C LEU A 88 -3.32 4.93 -1.67
N ARG A 89 -4.49 4.44 -2.09
CA ARG A 89 -5.57 5.30 -2.58
C ARG A 89 -6.10 6.24 -1.50
N ALA A 90 -6.29 5.76 -0.28
CA ALA A 90 -6.72 6.57 0.85
C ALA A 90 -5.72 7.69 1.18
N GLU A 91 -4.42 7.36 1.20
CA GLU A 91 -3.38 8.35 1.39
C GLU A 91 -3.33 9.36 0.24
N GLN A 92 -3.46 8.94 -1.03
CA GLN A 92 -3.53 9.85 -2.16
C GLN A 92 -4.69 10.85 -2.01
N TYR A 93 -5.87 10.36 -1.62
CA TYR A 93 -7.04 11.20 -1.39
C TYR A 93 -6.78 12.23 -0.29
N MET A 94 -6.34 11.77 0.89
CA MET A 94 -6.07 12.65 2.04
C MET A 94 -4.97 13.68 1.73
N ILE A 95 -3.88 13.26 1.09
CA ILE A 95 -2.76 14.14 0.68
C ILE A 95 -3.25 15.22 -0.29
N ARG A 96 -4.02 14.84 -1.32
CA ARG A 96 -4.59 15.79 -2.28
C ARG A 96 -5.55 16.76 -1.63
N ARG A 97 -6.37 16.30 -0.68
CA ARG A 97 -7.33 17.14 0.04
C ARG A 97 -6.63 18.12 0.99
N ILE A 98 -5.64 17.65 1.75
CA ILE A 98 -4.86 18.45 2.70
C ILE A 98 -4.03 19.50 1.95
N ASN A 99 -3.43 19.13 0.82
CA ASN A 99 -2.68 20.00 -0.09
C ASN A 99 -1.64 20.90 0.61
N ASP A 100 -0.90 20.32 1.57
CA ASP A 100 0.08 21.02 2.40
C ASP A 100 1.35 20.17 2.52
N PRO A 101 2.31 20.33 1.60
CA PRO A 101 3.52 19.51 1.55
C PRO A 101 4.38 19.60 2.81
N GLU A 102 4.36 20.75 3.51
CA GLU A 102 5.13 20.93 4.74
C GLU A 102 4.51 20.12 5.88
N ALA A 103 3.18 20.21 6.06
CA ALA A 103 2.48 19.42 7.06
C ALA A 103 2.61 17.91 6.79
N ILE A 104 2.48 17.48 5.54
CA ILE A 104 2.65 16.08 5.14
C ILE A 104 4.10 15.63 5.35
N GLY A 105 5.07 16.45 4.95
CA GLY A 105 6.50 16.19 5.10
C GLY A 105 6.98 16.15 6.56
N ALA A 106 6.21 16.72 7.50
CA ALA A 106 6.48 16.67 8.93
C ALA A 106 5.97 15.38 9.61
N ILE A 107 5.14 14.57 8.96
CA ILE A 107 4.59 13.34 9.53
C ILE A 107 5.71 12.33 9.82
N ARG A 108 5.73 11.78 11.05
CA ARG A 108 6.67 10.74 11.49
C ARG A 108 5.89 9.58 12.11
N GLY A 109 6.35 8.36 11.88
CA GLY A 109 5.70 7.14 12.36
C GLY A 109 4.54 6.69 11.48
N MET A 110 3.38 6.46 12.10
CA MET A 110 2.15 5.92 11.52
C MET A 110 1.50 6.91 10.52
N GLN A 111 1.92 6.85 9.25
CA GLN A 111 1.55 7.84 8.23
C GLN A 111 0.05 7.88 7.97
N THR A 112 -0.59 6.73 7.75
CA THR A 112 -2.01 6.67 7.38
C THR A 112 -2.88 7.27 8.48
N THR A 113 -2.57 6.88 9.73
CA THR A 113 -3.26 7.37 10.93
C THR A 113 -3.04 8.86 11.14
N ALA A 114 -1.80 9.35 10.95
CA ALA A 114 -1.47 10.76 11.08
C ALA A 114 -2.15 11.62 9.99
N LEU A 115 -2.22 11.12 8.76
CA LEU A 115 -2.96 11.74 7.66
C LEU A 115 -4.45 11.82 8.01
N LEU A 116 -5.05 10.74 8.50
CA LEU A 116 -6.47 10.71 8.89
C LEU A 116 -6.77 11.72 10.00
N ARG A 117 -5.90 11.84 11.02
CA ARG A 117 -6.05 12.86 12.06
C ARG A 117 -6.03 14.26 11.47
N CYS A 118 -5.03 14.58 10.64
CA CYS A 118 -4.93 15.89 10.00
C CYS A 118 -6.12 16.17 9.08
N PHE A 119 -6.61 15.15 8.37
CA PHE A 119 -7.77 15.24 7.50
C PHE A 119 -9.04 15.58 8.31
N LYS A 120 -9.30 14.86 9.41
CA LYS A 120 -10.44 15.12 10.31
C LYS A 120 -10.41 16.51 10.94
N GLU A 121 -9.22 16.98 11.33
CA GLU A 121 -9.04 18.32 11.91
C GLU A 121 -9.36 19.43 10.91
N ARG A 122 -8.99 19.25 9.63
CA ARG A 122 -9.18 20.26 8.58
C ARG A 122 -10.54 20.15 7.88
N PHE A 123 -11.10 18.95 7.81
CA PHE A 123 -12.32 18.62 7.05
C PHE A 123 -13.30 17.77 7.88
N PRO A 124 -13.83 18.29 9.00
CA PRO A 124 -14.65 17.50 9.93
C PRO A 124 -15.98 17.03 9.33
N GLU A 125 -16.51 17.74 8.33
CA GLU A 125 -17.79 17.44 7.67
C GLU A 125 -17.60 16.66 6.36
N ASP A 126 -16.38 16.18 6.05
CA ASP A 126 -16.12 15.46 4.80
C ASP A 126 -16.57 13.99 4.94
N ASP A 127 -17.52 13.58 4.10
CA ASP A 127 -18.12 12.24 4.09
C ASP A 127 -17.09 11.13 3.87
N ALA A 128 -15.93 11.45 3.26
CA ALA A 128 -14.83 10.51 3.08
C ALA A 128 -14.24 10.02 4.43
N THR A 129 -14.45 10.75 5.52
CA THR A 129 -13.90 10.43 6.85
C THR A 129 -14.27 9.02 7.30
N ALA A 130 -15.54 8.62 7.11
CA ALA A 130 -16.02 7.30 7.50
C ALA A 130 -15.36 6.16 6.70
N VAL A 131 -15.03 6.43 5.43
CA VAL A 131 -14.28 5.49 4.59
C VAL A 131 -12.84 5.38 5.09
N MET A 132 -12.17 6.50 5.36
CA MET A 132 -10.78 6.51 5.83
C MET A 132 -10.61 5.83 7.19
N ASP A 133 -11.57 5.96 8.11
CA ASP A 133 -11.58 5.22 9.38
C ASP A 133 -11.59 3.70 9.16
N ARG A 134 -12.42 3.21 8.24
CA ARG A 134 -12.46 1.79 7.88
C ARG A 134 -11.16 1.34 7.24
N VAL A 135 -10.55 2.16 6.39
CA VAL A 135 -9.24 1.85 5.80
C VAL A 135 -8.19 1.64 6.87
N VAL A 136 -8.05 2.57 7.83
CA VAL A 136 -7.06 2.45 8.91
C VAL A 136 -7.32 1.22 9.78
N LEU A 137 -8.59 0.90 10.04
CA LEU A 137 -8.99 -0.28 10.82
C LEU A 137 -8.67 -1.60 10.09
N MET A 138 -8.94 -1.67 8.79
CA MET A 138 -8.83 -2.90 8.00
C MET A 138 -7.44 -3.13 7.42
N THR A 139 -6.64 -2.07 7.26
CA THR A 139 -5.31 -2.12 6.65
C THR A 139 -4.24 -1.56 7.61
N PRO A 140 -4.09 -2.13 8.82
CA PRO A 140 -3.16 -1.59 9.81
C PRO A 140 -1.73 -1.53 9.26
N GLU A 141 -1.07 -0.40 9.48
CA GLU A 141 0.30 -0.14 9.01
C GLU A 141 1.38 -0.82 9.86
N ASN A 142 1.07 -1.13 11.12
CA ASN A 142 1.93 -1.94 11.98
C ASN A 142 1.62 -3.43 11.80
N ILE A 143 2.44 -4.12 11.00
CA ILE A 143 2.49 -5.58 10.96
C ILE A 143 3.65 -6.01 11.86
N HIS A 144 3.36 -6.28 13.12
CA HIS A 144 4.27 -7.03 14.00
C HIS A 144 4.60 -8.37 13.32
N LEU A 145 5.86 -8.60 12.96
CA LEU A 145 6.31 -9.79 12.24
C LEU A 145 6.38 -11.01 13.17
N ASN A 146 5.22 -11.52 13.60
CA ASN A 146 5.06 -12.87 14.14
C ASN A 146 4.07 -13.61 13.23
N SER A 147 4.23 -14.91 13.01
CA SER A 147 3.34 -15.70 12.15
C SER A 147 1.86 -15.63 12.57
N PHE A 148 1.59 -15.28 13.83
CA PHE A 148 0.26 -15.01 14.39
C PHE A 148 -0.39 -13.69 13.92
N MET A 149 0.37 -12.77 13.33
CA MET A 149 -0.10 -11.43 12.94
C MET A 149 -0.50 -11.30 11.47
N TYR A 150 -0.28 -12.33 10.65
CA TYR A 150 -0.95 -12.43 9.36
C TYR A 150 -2.40 -12.87 9.53
N GLU A 151 -2.77 -13.50 10.66
CA GLU A 151 -4.16 -13.91 10.93
C GLU A 151 -5.14 -12.75 10.73
N PRO A 152 -5.00 -11.54 11.30
CA PRO A 152 -5.96 -10.46 11.06
C PRO A 152 -6.14 -10.05 9.59
N ILE A 153 -5.07 -10.07 8.77
CA ILE A 153 -5.15 -9.78 7.33
C ILE A 153 -5.77 -10.97 6.57
N LEU A 154 -5.44 -12.20 7.00
CA LEU A 154 -5.99 -13.44 6.46
C LEU A 154 -7.42 -13.74 6.94
N ASP A 155 -7.86 -13.14 8.05
CA ASP A 155 -9.17 -13.27 8.68
C ASP A 155 -10.15 -12.21 8.15
N MET A 156 -9.63 -11.12 7.56
CA MET A 156 -10.47 -10.24 6.76
C MET A 156 -11.03 -11.00 5.57
N SER A 157 -12.35 -10.89 5.39
CA SER A 157 -13.02 -11.50 4.25
C SER A 157 -12.60 -10.78 2.97
N ASP A 158 -12.40 -11.56 1.90
CA ASP A 158 -12.14 -11.05 0.56
C ASP A 158 -13.23 -10.04 0.14
N GLU A 159 -14.50 -10.32 0.47
CA GLU A 159 -15.62 -9.40 0.22
C GLU A 159 -15.43 -8.04 0.92
N HIS A 160 -14.99 -8.01 2.18
CA HIS A 160 -14.79 -6.75 2.89
C HIS A 160 -13.64 -5.96 2.27
N LEU A 161 -12.54 -6.62 1.90
CA LEU A 161 -11.39 -5.97 1.25
C LEU A 161 -11.76 -5.37 -0.12
N ARG A 162 -12.55 -6.10 -0.92
CA ARG A 162 -13.10 -5.60 -2.19
C ARG A 162 -13.98 -4.38 -1.96
N ARG A 163 -14.94 -4.47 -1.05
CA ARG A 163 -15.89 -3.39 -0.74
C ARG A 163 -15.19 -2.12 -0.27
N ILE A 164 -14.16 -2.22 0.59
CA ILE A 164 -13.44 -1.03 1.05
C ILE A 164 -12.56 -0.43 -0.06
N TYR A 165 -11.95 -1.27 -0.91
CA TYR A 165 -11.20 -0.79 -2.07
C TYR A 165 -12.09 -0.05 -3.07
N GLU A 166 -13.28 -0.58 -3.38
CA GLU A 166 -14.28 0.09 -4.21
C GLU A 166 -14.73 1.43 -3.62
N GLN A 167 -15.03 1.47 -2.30
CA GLN A 167 -15.43 2.69 -1.61
C GLN A 167 -14.37 3.79 -1.69
N VAL A 168 -13.10 3.45 -1.47
CA VAL A 168 -12.00 4.41 -1.56
C VAL A 168 -11.76 4.86 -3.01
N THR A 169 -11.91 3.96 -3.98
CA THR A 169 -11.70 4.29 -5.40
C THR A 169 -12.77 5.22 -5.96
N ALA A 170 -13.97 5.23 -5.34
CA ALA A 170 -15.07 6.12 -5.71
C ALA A 170 -14.95 7.56 -5.15
N LEU A 171 -13.94 7.85 -4.33
CA LEU A 171 -13.67 9.17 -3.74
C LEU A 171 -12.77 10.03 -4.64
#